data_AF-A0A2X1MMN6-F1
#
_entry.id   AF-A0A2X1MMN6-F1
#
_cell.length_a   1.000
_cell.length_b   1.000
_cell.length_c   1.000
_cell.angle_alpha   90.00
_cell.angle_beta   90.00
_cell.angle_gamma   90.00
#
_symmetry.space_group_name_H-M   'P 1'
#
loop_
_entity.id
_entity.type
_entity.pdbx_description
1 polymer ?
#
loop_
_entity_poly.entity_id
_entity_poly.type
_entity_poly.pdbx_seq_one_letter_code
_entity_poly.pdbx_strand_id
1 'polypeptide(L)'
;MKDRIIEILQYTLKKGSGEEFHQIMREVSVPLHARNGIDVVAYGNSLHDADSYYLIRAFESEEQMKSVLDDFYASAGWRSGPREAI
;
A
#
# COMPACT_ATOMS: atom_id res chain seq x y z
N MET A 1 23.66 -2.60 -10.40
CA MET A 1 22.36 -2.46 -9.71
C MET A 1 21.81 -3.86 -9.53
N LYS A 2 21.25 -4.20 -8.37
CA LYS A 2 20.50 -5.46 -8.23
C LYS A 2 19.12 -5.26 -8.86
N ASP A 3 18.63 -6.27 -9.55
CA ASP A 3 17.24 -6.31 -10.02
C ASP A 3 16.30 -6.28 -8.79
N ARG A 4 15.18 -5.57 -8.90
CA ARG A 4 14.15 -5.48 -7.87
C ARG A 4 12.80 -5.79 -8.49
N ILE A 5 11.91 -6.38 -7.70
CA ILE A 5 10.51 -6.53 -8.06
C ILE A 5 9.78 -5.24 -7.71
N ILE A 6 9.06 -4.68 -8.69
CA ILE A 6 8.19 -3.53 -8.49
C ILE A 6 6.75 -4.01 -8.63
N GLU A 7 5.99 -3.88 -7.56
CA GLU A 7 4.55 -4.12 -7.58
C GLU A 7 3.82 -2.79 -7.74
N ILE A 8 2.86 -2.76 -8.67
CA ILE A 8 2.00 -1.60 -8.92
C ILE A 8 0.56 -2.06 -8.69
N LEU A 9 -0.06 -1.58 -7.63
CA LEU A 9 -1.47 -1.79 -7.35
C LEU A 9 -2.26 -0.57 -7.82
N GLN A 10 -3.39 -0.84 -8.48
CA GLN A 10 -4.36 0.17 -8.90
C GLN A 10 -5.71 -0.16 -8.26
N TYR A 11 -6.33 0.85 -7.66
CA TYR A 11 -7.62 0.73 -7.00
C TYR A 11 -8.65 1.60 -7.70
N THR A 12 -9.82 1.03 -7.96
CA THR A 12 -11.05 1.79 -8.17
C THR A 12 -11.75 1.92 -6.83
N LEU A 13 -11.77 3.14 -6.29
CA LEU A 13 -12.38 3.44 -5.00
C LEU A 13 -13.89 3.66 -5.14
N LYS A 14 -14.56 3.72 -4.00
CA LYS A 14 -15.97 4.14 -3.97
C LYS A 14 -16.04 5.62 -4.35
N LYS A 15 -17.13 5.99 -5.02
CA LYS A 15 -17.32 7.37 -5.46
C LYS A 15 -17.26 8.35 -4.28
N GLY A 16 -16.42 9.36 -4.37
CA GLY A 16 -16.21 10.42 -3.38
C GLY A 16 -15.31 10.03 -2.20
N SER A 17 -14.70 8.83 -2.19
CA SER A 17 -13.88 8.38 -1.06
C SER A 17 -12.38 8.61 -1.26
N GLY A 18 -11.96 9.15 -2.40
CA GLY A 18 -10.55 9.33 -2.75
C GLY A 18 -9.70 10.08 -1.71
N GLU A 19 -10.20 11.20 -1.20
CA GLU A 19 -9.47 12.04 -0.24
C GLU A 19 -9.31 11.34 1.12
N GLU A 20 -10.41 10.77 1.65
CA GLU A 20 -10.39 10.03 2.92
C GLU A 20 -9.45 8.82 2.83
N PHE A 21 -9.53 8.06 1.73
CA PHE A 21 -8.62 6.96 1.48
C PHE A 21 -7.16 7.41 1.43
N HIS A 22 -6.86 8.54 0.77
CA HIS A 22 -5.51 9.10 0.74
C HIS A 22 -5.02 9.49 2.13
N GLN A 23 -5.87 10.09 2.96
CA GLN A 23 -5.53 10.44 4.32
C GLN A 23 -5.17 9.19 5.14
N ILE A 24 -5.98 8.12 5.07
CA ILE A 24 -5.69 6.85 5.75
C ILE A 24 -4.38 6.24 5.23
N MET A 25 -4.14 6.30 3.92
CA MET A 25 -2.91 5.78 3.33
C MET A 25 -1.68 6.53 3.86
N ARG A 26 -1.74 7.86 3.90
CA ARG A 26 -0.64 8.73 4.37
C ARG A 26 -0.38 8.58 5.86
N GLU A 27 -1.43 8.53 6.67
CA GLU A 27 -1.31 8.64 8.14
C GLU A 27 -1.18 7.29 8.84
N VAL A 28 -1.70 6.22 8.22
CA VAL A 28 -1.77 4.89 8.84
C VAL A 28 -1.08 3.83 8.00
N SER A 29 -1.53 3.63 6.76
CA SER A 29 -1.12 2.47 5.95
C SER A 29 0.36 2.51 5.56
N VAL A 30 0.83 3.60 4.96
CA VAL A 30 2.23 3.72 4.50
C VAL A 30 3.22 3.70 5.66
N PRO A 31 2.99 4.41 6.78
CA PRO A 31 3.82 4.25 7.98
C PRO A 31 3.85 2.81 8.49
N LEU A 32 2.74 2.08 8.43
CA LEU A 32 2.70 0.68 8.83
C LEU A 32 3.49 -0.22 7.87
N HIS A 33 3.41 0.00 6.55
CA HIS A 33 4.24 -0.69 5.56
C HIS A 33 5.73 -0.51 5.87
N ALA A 34 6.16 0.74 6.09
CA ALA A 34 7.55 1.06 6.39
C ALA A 34 8.06 0.38 7.68
N ARG A 35 7.23 0.34 8.74
CA ARG A 35 7.57 -0.37 9.99
C ARG A 35 7.73 -1.88 9.81
N ASN A 36 7.09 -2.46 8.80
CA ASN A 36 7.21 -3.88 8.46
C ASN A 36 8.27 -4.14 7.36
N GLY A 37 9.13 -3.16 7.06
CA GLY A 37 10.23 -3.31 6.11
C GLY A 37 9.81 -3.31 4.64
N ILE A 38 8.59 -2.85 4.33
CA ILE A 38 8.12 -2.70 2.95
C ILE A 38 8.51 -1.31 2.42
N ASP A 39 9.24 -1.30 1.30
CA ASP A 39 9.62 -0.08 0.59
C ASP A 39 8.45 0.42 -0.26
N VAL A 40 7.79 1.49 0.18
CA VAL A 40 6.75 2.18 -0.58
C VAL A 40 7.40 3.26 -1.44
N VAL A 41 7.42 3.03 -2.76
CA VAL A 41 8.07 3.92 -3.73
C VAL A 41 7.22 5.16 -3.99
N ALA A 42 5.92 4.97 -4.21
CA ALA A 42 4.98 6.05 -4.47
C ALA A 42 3.55 5.60 -4.20
N TYR A 43 2.68 6.55 -3.88
CA TYR A 43 1.25 6.32 -3.70
C TYR A 43 0.47 7.62 -3.88
N GLY A 44 -0.81 7.52 -4.22
CA GLY A 44 -1.68 8.69 -4.31
C GLY A 44 -2.91 8.49 -5.19
N ASN A 45 -3.79 9.49 -5.18
CA ASN A 45 -4.89 9.56 -6.13
C ASN A 45 -4.33 9.81 -7.54
N SER A 46 -5.01 9.27 -8.53
CA SER A 46 -4.65 9.42 -9.94
C SER A 46 -5.11 10.77 -10.44
N LEU A 47 -4.31 11.42 -11.29
CA LEU A 47 -4.62 12.76 -11.80
C LEU A 47 -5.91 12.82 -12.63
N HIS A 48 -6.30 11.71 -13.25
CA HIS A 48 -7.48 11.65 -14.13
C HIS A 48 -8.80 11.42 -13.38
N ASP A 49 -8.74 10.94 -12.13
CA ASP A 49 -9.91 10.59 -11.33
C ASP A 49 -9.52 10.54 -9.84
N ALA A 50 -10.21 11.34 -9.02
CA ALA A 50 -9.99 11.42 -7.59
C ALA A 50 -10.26 10.09 -6.86
N ASP A 51 -11.15 9.25 -7.39
CA ASP A 51 -11.47 7.93 -6.83
C ASP A 51 -10.67 6.80 -7.49
N SER A 52 -9.67 7.12 -8.32
CA SER A 52 -8.68 6.17 -8.79
C SER A 52 -7.39 6.34 -8.00
N TYR A 53 -6.78 5.26 -7.51
CA TYR A 53 -5.61 5.34 -6.61
C TYR A 53 -4.52 4.34 -7.00
N TYR A 54 -3.27 4.69 -6.72
CA TYR A 54 -2.13 3.79 -6.95
C TYR A 54 -1.27 3.61 -5.68
N LEU A 55 -0.68 2.43 -5.55
CA LEU A 55 0.35 2.11 -4.56
C LEU A 55 1.46 1.32 -5.26
N ILE A 56 2.69 1.83 -5.18
CA ILE A 56 3.88 1.23 -5.77
C ILE A 56 4.81 0.80 -4.65
N ARG A 57 5.21 -0.47 -4.67
CA ARG A 57 6.07 -1.09 -3.65
C ARG A 57 7.25 -1.78 -4.33
N ALA A 58 8.39 -1.83 -3.64
CA ALA A 58 9.59 -2.45 -4.16
C ALA A 58 10.11 -3.56 -3.23
N PHE A 59 10.52 -4.68 -3.82
CA PHE A 59 10.94 -5.89 -3.13
C PHE A 59 12.26 -6.40 -3.71
N GLU A 60 13.01 -7.18 -2.92
CA GLU A 60 14.31 -7.70 -3.35
C GLU A 60 14.17 -8.90 -4.31
N SER A 61 13.13 -9.72 -4.12
CA SER A 61 12.78 -10.85 -4.98
C SER A 61 11.29 -11.18 -4.83
N GLU A 62 10.76 -12.06 -5.68
CA GLU A 62 9.38 -12.55 -5.56
C GLU A 62 9.16 -13.35 -4.26
N GLU A 63 10.16 -14.14 -3.84
CA GLU A 63 10.10 -14.91 -2.59
C GLU A 63 10.05 -13.97 -1.37
N GLN A 64 10.89 -12.93 -1.36
CA GLN A 64 10.89 -11.93 -0.30
C GLN A 64 9.59 -11.13 -0.29
N MET A 65 9.07 -10.74 -1.46
CA MET A 65 7.78 -10.08 -1.59
C MET A 65 6.68 -10.93 -0.95
N LYS A 66 6.56 -12.21 -1.32
CA LYS A 66 5.53 -13.10 -0.77
C LYS A 66 5.64 -13.22 0.74
N SER A 67 6.84 -13.50 1.26
CA SER A 67 7.05 -13.67 2.70
C SER A 67 6.67 -12.42 3.49
N VAL A 68 7.14 -11.24 3.06
CA VAL A 68 6.87 -9.99 3.77
C VAL A 68 5.39 -9.59 3.69
N LEU A 69 4.73 -9.83 2.57
CA LEU A 69 3.30 -9.54 2.43
C LEU A 69 2.43 -10.48 3.27
N ASP A 70 2.77 -11.77 3.33
CA ASP A 70 2.07 -12.73 4.19
C ASP A 70 2.16 -12.31 5.67
N ASP A 71 3.35 -11.95 6.15
CA ASP A 71 3.56 -11.46 7.51
C ASP A 71 2.83 -10.13 7.77
N PHE A 72 2.92 -9.18 6.83
CA PHE A 72 2.27 -7.88 6.93
C PHE A 72 0.75 -8.00 7.06
N TYR A 73 0.10 -8.77 6.19
CA TYR A 73 -1.34 -8.96 6.21
C TYR A 73 -1.82 -9.86 7.36
N ALA A 74 -0.92 -10.68 7.92
CA ALA A 74 -1.18 -11.41 9.16
C ALA A 74 -1.01 -10.55 10.43
N SER A 75 -0.31 -9.42 10.36
CA SER A 75 0.00 -8.57 11.51
C SER A 75 -1.26 -7.99 12.17
N ALA A 76 -1.21 -7.86 13.51
CA ALA A 76 -2.28 -7.21 14.27
C ALA A 76 -2.48 -5.75 13.81
N GLY A 77 -1.37 -5.03 13.55
CA GLY A 77 -1.42 -3.65 13.09
C GLY A 77 -2.17 -3.46 11.76
N TRP A 78 -2.11 -4.44 10.85
CA TRP A 78 -2.92 -4.40 9.63
C TRP A 78 -4.38 -4.78 9.91
N ARG A 79 -4.59 -5.87 10.67
CA ARG A 79 -5.93 -6.41 10.94
C ARG A 79 -6.82 -5.48 11.75
N SER A 80 -6.27 -4.80 12.75
CA SER A 80 -6.99 -3.83 13.60
C SER A 80 -6.70 -2.37 13.21
N GLY A 81 -6.09 -2.16 12.04
CA GLY A 81 -5.71 -0.82 11.56
C GLY A 81 -6.47 -0.47 10.28
N PRO A 82 -5.78 -0.16 9.18
CA PRO A 82 -6.41 0.39 8.00
C PRO A 82 -7.47 -0.54 7.40
N ARG A 83 -7.35 -1.87 7.53
CA ARG A 83 -8.29 -2.86 6.96
C ARG A 83 -9.77 -2.60 7.28
N GLU A 84 -10.09 -2.03 8.44
CA GLU A 84 -11.48 -1.72 8.81
C GLU A 84 -11.98 -0.40 8.22
N ALA A 85 -11.06 0.48 7.81
CA ALA A 85 -11.33 1.84 7.36
C ALA A 85 -11.19 2.05 5.83
N ILE A 86 -10.55 1.13 5.10
CA ILE A 86 -10.38 1.18 3.64
C ILE A 86 -11.17 0.12 2.88
#